data_AF-A0AA97GIF8-F1
#
_entry.id   AF-A0AA97GIF8-F1
#
_cell.length_a   1.000
_cell.length_b   1.000
_cell.length_c   1.000
_cell.angle_alpha   90.00
_cell.angle_beta   90.00
_cell.angle_gamma   90.00
#
_symmetry.space_group_name_H-M   'P 1'
#
loop_
_entity.id
_entity.type
_entity.pdbx_description
1 polymer ?
#
loop_
_entity_poly.entity_id
_entity_poly.type
_entity_poly.pdbx_seq_one_letter_code
_entity_poly.pdbx_strand_id
1 'polypeptide(L)'
;MCAIDNFRDSLKAQNFYSKTTEELQSISTTQREAVDALLGGLSATANLAFFATDHEDYKENGDANNDLKKLSYCMMFTAEILHCLLHNSEHAELALRQRGKS
;
A
#
# COMPACT_ATOMS: atom_id res chain seq x y z
N MET A 1 -8.48 -0.88 -20.73
CA MET A 1 -8.16 -0.72 -19.30
C MET A 1 -7.89 -2.11 -18.74
N CYS A 2 -6.73 -2.34 -18.12
CA CYS A 2 -6.38 -3.64 -17.54
C CYS A 2 -7.02 -3.81 -16.15
N ALA A 3 -7.13 -5.05 -15.65
CA ALA A 3 -7.70 -5.34 -14.33
C ALA A 3 -7.00 -4.58 -13.19
N ILE A 4 -5.69 -4.33 -13.31
CA ILE A 4 -4.92 -3.57 -12.32
C ILE A 4 -5.23 -2.07 -12.36
N ASP A 5 -5.56 -1.52 -13.53
CA ASP A 5 -5.96 -0.11 -13.66
C ASP A 5 -7.32 0.10 -12.99
N ASN A 6 -8.28 -0.79 -13.26
CA ASN A 6 -9.59 -0.75 -12.60
C ASN A 6 -9.47 -0.86 -11.08
N PHE A 7 -8.57 -1.72 -10.60
CA PHE A 7 -8.29 -1.86 -9.17
C PHE A 7 -7.74 -0.55 -8.57
N ARG A 8 -6.72 0.05 -9.19
CA ARG A 8 -6.17 1.34 -8.74
C ARG A 8 -7.22 2.43 -8.69
N ASP A 9 -8.02 2.56 -9.75
CA ASP A 9 -9.06 3.58 -9.84
C ASP A 9 -10.14 3.40 -8.77
N SER A 10 -10.45 2.15 -8.39
CA SER A 10 -11.39 1.86 -7.30
C SER A 10 -10.89 2.29 -5.91
N LEU A 11 -9.57 2.40 -5.72
CA LEU A 11 -8.93 2.77 -4.46
C LEU A 11 -8.61 4.26 -4.36
N LYS A 12 -8.50 4.96 -5.49
CA LYS A 12 -8.23 6.40 -5.49
C LYS A 12 -9.47 7.16 -5.03
N ALA A 13 -9.31 7.94 -3.97
CA ALA A 13 -10.32 8.90 -3.56
C ALA A 13 -10.47 9.98 -4.64
N GLN A 14 -11.69 10.47 -4.80
CA GLN A 14 -12.05 11.46 -5.80
C GLN A 14 -12.61 12.72 -5.15
N ASN A 15 -12.66 13.80 -5.92
CA ASN A 15 -13.33 15.06 -5.55
C ASN A 15 -12.82 15.68 -4.23
N PHE A 16 -11.51 15.70 -4.01
CA PHE A 16 -10.90 16.28 -2.78
C PHE A 16 -11.38 17.70 -2.47
N TYR A 17 -11.58 18.52 -3.50
CA TYR A 17 -12.01 19.92 -3.35
C TYR A 17 -13.43 20.08 -2.78
N SER A 18 -14.30 19.08 -2.92
CA SER A 18 -15.66 19.11 -2.37
C SER A 18 -15.75 18.53 -0.96
N LYS A 19 -14.68 17.92 -0.43
CA LYS A 19 -14.66 17.30 0.91
C LYS A 19 -14.52 18.35 2.01
N THR A 20 -14.96 18.06 3.23
CA THR A 20 -14.77 18.95 4.38
C THR A 20 -13.32 18.99 4.83
N THR A 21 -12.98 19.88 5.78
CA THR A 21 -11.60 19.92 6.34
C THR A 21 -11.30 18.63 7.09
N GLU A 22 -12.27 18.17 7.88
CA GLU A 22 -12.17 16.98 8.73
C GLU A 22 -12.02 15.73 7.88
N GLU A 23 -12.78 15.62 6.78
CA GLU A 23 -12.62 14.51 5.82
C GLU A 23 -11.23 14.49 5.19
N LEU A 24 -10.70 15.65 4.79
CA LEU A 24 -9.37 15.72 4.21
C LEU A 24 -8.27 15.40 5.22
N GLN A 25 -8.39 15.89 6.46
CA GLN A 25 -7.44 15.57 7.54
C GLN A 25 -7.46 14.07 7.86
N SER A 26 -8.65 13.48 7.91
CA SER A 26 -8.81 12.04 8.11
C SER A 26 -8.17 11.25 6.97
N ILE A 27 -8.41 11.61 5.70
CA ILE A 27 -7.78 10.94 4.55
C ILE A 27 -6.26 11.10 4.57
N SER A 28 -5.75 12.32 4.78
CA SER A 28 -4.31 12.60 4.84
C SER A 28 -3.63 11.73 5.90
N THR A 29 -4.14 11.75 7.13
CA THR A 29 -3.54 11.08 8.28
C THR A 29 -3.66 9.57 8.18
N THR A 30 -4.89 9.05 8.06
CA THR A 30 -5.14 7.60 8.13
C THR A 30 -4.51 6.85 6.96
N GLN A 31 -4.49 7.45 5.76
CA GLN A 31 -3.90 6.78 4.60
C GLN A 31 -2.37 6.89 4.61
N ARG A 32 -1.79 7.93 5.22
CA ARG A 32 -0.34 7.99 5.48
C ARG A 32 0.08 6.92 6.50
N GLU A 33 -0.64 6.80 7.61
CA GLU A 33 -0.39 5.77 8.62
C GLU A 33 -0.51 4.35 8.03
N ALA A 34 -1.51 4.13 7.18
CA ALA A 34 -1.67 2.85 6.49
C ALA A 34 -0.51 2.56 5.52
N VAL A 35 0.01 3.58 4.81
CA VAL A 35 1.22 3.45 3.98
C VAL A 35 2.41 3.02 4.83
N ASP A 36 2.66 3.68 5.96
CA ASP A 36 3.79 3.36 6.84
C ASP A 36 3.68 1.93 7.40
N ALA A 37 2.47 1.53 7.83
CA ALA A 37 2.22 0.18 8.31
C ALA A 37 2.43 -0.89 7.22
N LEU A 38 1.95 -0.64 6.00
CA LEU A 38 2.12 -1.56 4.86
C LEU A 38 3.59 -1.65 4.44
N LEU A 39 4.35 -0.56 4.47
CA LEU A 39 5.80 -0.58 4.22
C LEU A 39 6.52 -1.40 5.29
N GLY A 40 6.17 -1.23 6.57
CA GLY A 40 6.70 -2.05 7.66
C GLY A 40 6.41 -3.54 7.47
N GLY A 41 5.18 -3.89 7.08
CA GLY A 41 4.79 -5.27 6.74
C GLY A 41 5.58 -5.83 5.55
N LEU A 42 5.74 -5.04 4.48
CA LEU A 42 6.51 -5.45 3.30
C LEU A 42 7.97 -5.74 3.65
N SER A 43 8.58 -4.91 4.49
CA SER A 43 9.95 -5.10 4.97
C SER A 43 10.09 -6.38 5.80
N ALA A 44 9.16 -6.65 6.72
CA ALA A 44 9.14 -7.88 7.50
C ALA A 44 8.98 -9.13 6.60
N THR A 45 8.07 -9.07 5.61
CA THR A 45 7.91 -10.14 4.62
C THR A 45 9.17 -10.39 3.80
N ALA A 46 9.86 -9.34 3.36
CA ALA A 46 11.11 -9.47 2.63
C ALA A 46 12.20 -10.12 3.49
N ASN A 47 12.30 -9.75 4.77
CA ASN A 47 13.24 -10.38 5.70
C ASN A 47 12.93 -11.86 5.93
N LEU A 48 11.65 -12.23 6.07
CA LEU A 48 11.23 -13.62 6.19
C LEU A 48 11.53 -14.42 4.93
N ALA A 49 11.27 -13.85 3.74
CA ALA A 49 11.61 -14.49 2.47
C ALA A 49 13.11 -14.71 2.32
N PHE A 50 13.93 -13.73 2.72
CA PHE A 50 15.39 -13.86 2.73
C PHE A 50 15.86 -14.97 3.66
N PHE A 51 15.41 -14.95 4.93
CA PHE A 51 15.72 -15.99 5.91
C PHE A 51 15.32 -17.38 5.40
N ALA A 52 14.13 -17.49 4.82
CA ALA A 52 13.63 -18.74 4.28
C ALA A 52 14.48 -19.28 3.11
N THR A 53 15.13 -18.42 2.32
CA THR A 53 16.05 -18.87 1.25
C THR A 53 17.44 -19.29 1.76
N ASP A 54 17.83 -18.84 2.94
CA ASP A 54 19.12 -19.12 3.58
C ASP A 54 19.13 -20.46 4.35
N HIS A 55 17.95 -20.99 4.70
CA HIS A 55 17.79 -22.25 5.43
C HIS A 55 17.42 -23.43 4.52
N GLU A 56 18.17 -24.53 4.61
CA GLU A 56 18.00 -25.74 3.77
C GLU A 56 16.64 -26.43 3.99
N ASP A 57 16.12 -26.36 5.21
CA ASP A 57 14.87 -26.95 5.69
C ASP A 57 13.66 -26.48 4.85
N TYR A 58 13.74 -25.26 4.33
CA TYR A 58 12.69 -24.66 3.53
C TYR A 58 12.70 -25.19 2.08
N LYS A 59 13.85 -25.67 1.58
CA LYS A 59 14.00 -26.21 0.22
C LYS A 59 13.50 -27.65 0.09
N GLU A 60 13.63 -28.46 1.13
CA GLU A 60 13.41 -29.92 1.04
C GLU A 60 11.96 -30.33 0.77
N ASN A 61 10.97 -29.50 1.14
CA ASN A 61 9.55 -29.86 1.02
C ASN A 61 8.84 -29.28 -0.22
N GLY A 62 9.52 -28.50 -1.07
CA GLY A 62 8.91 -27.89 -2.27
C GLY A 62 7.89 -26.76 -2.01
N ASP A 63 7.46 -26.56 -0.76
CA ASP A 63 6.51 -25.53 -0.34
C ASP A 63 7.08 -24.10 -0.47
N ALA A 64 8.40 -23.93 -0.39
CA ALA A 64 9.07 -22.63 -0.49
C ALA A 64 8.72 -21.85 -1.75
N ASN A 65 8.74 -22.52 -2.92
CA ASN A 65 8.45 -21.86 -4.18
C ASN A 65 6.98 -21.43 -4.27
N ASN A 66 6.07 -22.22 -3.68
CA ASN A 66 4.65 -21.89 -3.65
C ASN A 66 4.38 -20.69 -2.74
N ASP A 67 5.00 -20.67 -1.56
CA ASP A 67 4.85 -19.57 -0.61
C ASP A 67 5.50 -18.29 -1.11
N LEU A 68 6.70 -18.36 -1.70
CA LEU A 68 7.33 -17.21 -2.38
C LEU A 68 6.46 -16.68 -3.53
N LYS A 69 5.77 -17.54 -4.28
CA LYS A 69 4.84 -17.13 -5.33
C LYS A 69 3.61 -16.43 -4.76
N LYS A 70 3.01 -16.95 -3.68
CA LYS A 70 1.89 -16.30 -2.98
C LYS A 70 2.29 -14.93 -2.41
N LEU A 71 3.47 -14.86 -1.78
CA LEU A 71 4.01 -13.61 -1.24
C LEU A 71 4.26 -12.59 -2.35
N SER A 72 4.89 -13.01 -3.45
CA SER A 72 5.14 -12.14 -4.61
C SER A 72 3.83 -11.62 -5.22
N TYR A 73 2.83 -12.48 -5.36
CA TYR A 73 1.51 -12.08 -5.84
C TYR A 73 0.83 -11.08 -4.88
N CYS A 74 0.87 -11.34 -3.57
CA CYS A 74 0.37 -10.42 -2.55
C CYS A 74 1.07 -9.05 -2.63
N MET A 75 2.41 -9.04 -2.70
CA MET A 75 3.21 -7.82 -2.79
C MET A 75 2.87 -6.97 -4.02
N MET A 76 2.53 -7.59 -5.15
CA MET A 76 2.09 -6.87 -6.34
C MET A 76 0.88 -5.99 -6.04
N PHE A 77 -0.16 -6.51 -5.37
CA PHE A 77 -1.32 -5.72 -4.99
C PHE A 77 -1.03 -4.75 -3.85
N THR A 78 -0.20 -5.14 -2.88
CA THR A 78 0.18 -4.26 -1.77
C THR A 78 0.90 -3.02 -2.26
N ALA A 79 1.78 -3.14 -3.27
CA ALA A 79 2.44 -2.00 -3.89
C ALA A 79 1.42 -1.03 -4.54
N GLU A 80 0.40 -1.56 -5.22
CA GLU A 80 -0.65 -0.72 -5.80
C GLU A 80 -1.53 -0.03 -4.77
N ILE A 81 -1.87 -0.73 -3.68
CA ILE A 81 -2.60 -0.16 -2.54
C ILE A 81 -1.77 0.98 -1.94
N LEU A 82 -0.48 0.75 -1.69
CA LEU A 82 0.46 1.75 -1.19
C LEU A 82 0.46 3.01 -2.07
N HIS A 83 0.59 2.84 -3.38
CA HIS A 83 0.56 3.97 -4.33
C HIS A 83 -0.75 4.75 -4.27
N CYS A 84 -1.90 4.07 -4.22
CA CYS A 84 -3.19 4.76 -4.14
C CYS A 84 -3.39 5.49 -2.81
N LEU A 85 -3.02 4.88 -1.69
CA LEU A 85 -3.14 5.50 -0.36
C LEU A 85 -2.22 6.71 -0.21
N LEU A 86 -0.98 6.61 -0.71
CA LEU A 86 -0.03 7.72 -0.73
C LEU A 86 -0.56 8.88 -1.59
N HIS A 87 -1.00 8.58 -2.81
CA HIS A 87 -1.62 9.56 -3.71
C HIS A 87 -2.79 10.28 -3.03
N ASN A 88 -3.69 9.54 -2.41
CA ASN A 88 -4.84 10.12 -1.72
C ASN A 88 -4.43 11.02 -0.54
N SER A 89 -3.45 10.59 0.25
CA SER A 89 -2.92 11.37 1.37
C SER A 89 -2.34 12.70 0.89
N GLU A 90 -1.51 12.66 -0.17
CA GLU A 90 -0.87 13.84 -0.75
C GLU A 90 -1.89 14.81 -1.38
N HIS A 91 -2.89 14.28 -2.09
CA HIS A 91 -3.95 15.11 -2.66
C HIS A 91 -4.86 15.73 -1.60
N ALA A 92 -5.08 15.04 -0.47
CA ALA A 92 -5.82 15.60 0.64
C ALA A 92 -5.04 16.73 1.33
N GLU A 93 -3.73 16.55 1.55
CA GLU A 93 -2.86 17.63 2.05
C GLU A 93 -2.81 18.83 1.11
N LEU A 94 -2.73 18.61 -0.20
CA LEU A 94 -2.74 19.69 -1.18
C LEU A 94 -4.02 20.52 -1.06
N ALA A 95 -5.18 19.85 -0.98
CA ALA A 95 -6.47 20.51 -0.84
C ALA A 95 -6.60 21.28 0.49
N LEU A 96 -6.01 20.76 1.57
CA LEU A 96 -5.92 21.42 2.87
C LEU A 96 -5.04 22.67 2.82
N ARG A 97 -3.84 22.58 2.22
CA ARG A 97 -2.91 23.71 2.05
C ARG A 97 -3.54 24.85 1.24
N GLN A 98 -4.27 24.55 0.18
CA GLN A 98 -4.99 25.55 -0.61
C GLN A 98 -6.09 26.28 0.18
N ARG A 99 -6.60 25.68 1.25
CA ARG A 99 -7.57 26.29 2.18
C ARG A 99 -6.89 27.08 3.31
N GLY A 100 -5.56 27.15 3.34
CA GLY A 100 -4.81 27.76 4.45
C GLY A 100 -4.89 26.96 5.75
N LYS A 101 -5.23 25.68 5.67
CA LYS A 101 -5.32 24.76 6.82
C LYS A 101 -4.24 23.71 6.65
N SER A 102 -3.01 24.01 7.08
CA SER A 102 -1.90 23.05 7.10
C SER A 102 -1.40 22.84 8.51
#